data_AF-A0A2M7SZS5-F1
#
_entry.id   AF-A0A2M7SZS5-F1
#
_cell.length_a   1.000
_cell.length_b   1.000
_cell.length_c   1.000
_cell.angle_alpha   90.00
_cell.angle_beta   90.00
_cell.angle_gamma   90.00
#
_symmetry.space_group_name_H-M   'P 1'
#
loop_
_entity.id
_entity.type
_entity.pdbx_description
1 polymer ?
#
loop_
_entity_poly.entity_id
_entity_poly.type
_entity_poly.pdbx_seq_one_letter_code
_entity_poly.pdbx_strand_id
1 'polypeptide(L)'
;MDKSDAVVLQLNMDEATRLEWSAGSFRRLPPVVVEKLRPDNMRAYLITETKVDQRAARASKVEVLRNPLNPLTGYSESREVIRPRRGWHQCWANPGRDFDEKMRGPYKQVRLPTEAQKKSTYEPGDESGEVFQRLNGEGKVEAIALECPEHLFKAYLEWMSSQSGVRKATVKTDFFTAMENINRELPRDSRIKPIDDTGDLQD
;
A
#
# COMPACT_ATOMS: atom_id res chain seq x y z
N MET A 1 24.64 5.94 -17.84
CA MET A 1 26.01 6.37 -18.22
C MET A 1 26.22 7.79 -17.73
N ASP A 2 27.16 8.01 -16.81
CA ASP A 2 27.66 9.35 -16.45
C ASP A 2 28.73 9.80 -17.44
N LYS A 3 28.38 9.84 -18.74
CA LYS A 3 29.26 10.40 -19.77
C LYS A 3 28.87 11.84 -20.04
N SER A 4 29.86 12.69 -20.34
CA SER A 4 29.61 14.08 -20.72
C SER A 4 28.97 14.15 -22.11
N ASP A 5 28.29 15.26 -22.39
CA ASP A 5 27.53 15.46 -23.64
C ASP A 5 28.44 15.36 -24.88
N ALA A 6 29.68 15.84 -24.77
CA ALA A 6 30.69 15.72 -25.81
C ALA A 6 31.05 14.25 -26.11
N VAL A 7 31.16 13.40 -25.08
CA VAL A 7 31.46 11.97 -25.23
C VAL A 7 30.27 11.22 -25.80
N VAL A 8 29.04 11.61 -25.42
CA VAL A 8 27.80 11.05 -26.01
C VAL A 8 27.75 11.32 -27.51
N LEU A 9 28.05 12.55 -27.93
CA LEU A 9 28.07 12.91 -29.35
C LEU A 9 29.19 12.17 -30.09
N GLN A 10 30.37 12.06 -29.50
CA GLN A 10 31.49 11.32 -30.10
C GLN A 10 31.14 9.83 -30.31
N LEU A 11 30.53 9.18 -29.33
CA LEU A 11 30.07 7.78 -29.45
C LEU A 11 28.88 7.65 -30.41
N ASN A 12 28.03 8.68 -30.51
CA ASN A 12 26.95 8.71 -31.47
C ASN A 12 27.46 8.82 -32.92
N MET A 13 28.64 9.41 -33.16
CA MET A 13 29.25 9.50 -34.50
C MET A 13 29.89 8.19 -34.98
N ASP A 14 30.17 7.25 -34.08
CA ASP A 14 30.69 5.94 -34.45
C ASP A 14 29.55 5.02 -34.92
N GLU A 15 29.56 4.65 -36.21
CA GLU A 15 28.51 3.83 -36.82
C GLU A 15 28.39 2.44 -36.20
N ALA A 16 29.49 1.89 -35.65
CA ALA A 16 29.52 0.58 -35.01
C ALA A 16 28.96 0.61 -33.56
N THR A 17 28.77 1.80 -32.99
CA THR A 17 28.34 1.95 -31.59
C THR A 17 26.86 2.34 -31.50
N ARG A 18 26.08 1.53 -30.77
CA ARG A 18 24.69 1.82 -30.41
C ARG A 18 24.61 2.33 -28.98
N LEU A 19 23.93 3.46 -28.76
CA LEU A 19 23.76 4.02 -27.43
C LEU A 19 22.56 3.35 -26.73
N GLU A 20 22.83 2.75 -25.57
CA GLU A 20 21.78 2.20 -24.71
C GLU A 20 21.51 3.12 -23.51
N TRP A 21 20.22 3.37 -23.28
CA TRP A 21 19.75 4.25 -22.22
C TRP A 21 19.07 3.41 -21.14
N SER A 22 19.63 3.43 -19.93
CA SER A 22 19.03 2.76 -18.76
C SER A 22 18.14 3.73 -18.00
N ALA A 23 16.90 3.33 -17.74
CA ALA A 23 15.96 4.09 -16.92
C ALA A 23 16.43 4.28 -15.46
N GLY A 24 17.35 3.45 -14.96
CA GLY A 24 17.88 3.55 -13.59
C GLY A 24 18.99 4.60 -13.43
N SER A 25 19.66 4.97 -14.52
CA SER A 25 20.73 5.97 -14.55
C SER A 25 20.49 7.00 -15.66
N PHE A 26 19.22 7.33 -15.88
CA PHE A 26 18.83 8.18 -17.00
C PHE A 26 19.13 9.64 -16.66
N ARG A 27 19.93 10.27 -17.50
CA ARG A 27 20.20 11.70 -17.44
C ARG A 27 19.57 12.35 -18.67
N ARG A 28 18.80 13.42 -18.45
CA ARG A 28 18.26 14.23 -19.54
C ARG A 28 19.38 14.98 -20.24
N LEU A 29 19.41 14.89 -21.56
CA LEU A 29 20.34 15.63 -22.40
C LEU A 29 19.75 16.99 -22.76
N PRO A 30 20.59 18.03 -22.97
CA PRO A 30 20.11 19.29 -23.53
C PRO A 30 19.49 19.09 -24.93
N PRO A 31 18.46 19.88 -25.32
CA PRO A 31 17.79 19.74 -26.62
C PRO A 31 18.77 19.80 -27.81
N VAL A 32 19.75 20.69 -27.74
CA VAL A 32 20.81 20.89 -28.75
C VAL A 32 21.66 19.62 -28.97
N VAL A 33 21.77 18.76 -27.95
CA VAL A 33 22.50 17.49 -28.03
C VAL A 33 21.60 16.39 -28.60
N VAL A 34 20.31 16.37 -28.22
CA VAL A 34 19.33 15.40 -28.71
C VAL A 34 19.12 15.53 -30.22
N GLU A 35 19.03 16.74 -30.74
CA GLU A 35 18.87 17.02 -32.18
C GLU A 35 20.06 16.52 -33.03
N LYS A 36 21.24 16.38 -32.41
CA LYS A 36 22.46 15.88 -33.07
C LYS A 36 22.60 14.36 -32.99
N LEU A 37 21.69 13.66 -32.31
CA LEU A 37 21.71 12.21 -32.25
C LEU A 37 21.26 11.59 -33.57
N ARG A 38 21.81 10.43 -33.90
CA ARG A 38 21.30 9.65 -35.04
C ARG A 38 19.86 9.21 -34.76
N PRO A 39 19.02 9.03 -35.79
CA PRO A 39 17.60 8.70 -35.61
C PRO A 39 17.34 7.52 -34.66
N ASP A 40 18.14 6.46 -34.75
CA ASP A 40 17.99 5.27 -33.90
C ASP A 40 18.34 5.54 -32.43
N ASN A 41 19.41 6.28 -32.17
CA ASN A 41 19.83 6.66 -30.81
C ASN A 41 18.88 7.70 -30.20
N MET A 42 18.38 8.63 -31.01
CA MET A 42 17.37 9.61 -30.62
C MET A 42 16.06 8.91 -30.23
N ARG A 43 15.61 7.94 -31.03
CA ARG A 43 14.41 7.14 -30.72
C ARG A 43 14.58 6.38 -29.40
N ALA A 44 15.73 5.74 -29.19
CA ALA A 44 16.02 5.04 -27.94
C ALA A 44 16.06 5.99 -26.72
N TYR A 45 16.58 7.21 -26.90
CA TYR A 45 16.59 8.25 -25.87
C TYR A 45 15.17 8.66 -25.49
N LEU A 46 14.34 9.06 -26.46
CA LEU A 46 12.96 9.55 -26.23
C LEU A 46 12.06 8.49 -25.57
N ILE A 47 12.20 7.22 -25.97
CA ILE A 47 11.47 6.11 -25.33
C ILE A 47 11.85 6.00 -23.86
N THR A 48 13.13 6.15 -23.53
CA THR A 48 13.62 6.03 -22.15
C THR A 48 13.22 7.24 -21.32
N GLU A 49 13.28 8.44 -21.89
CA GLU A 49 12.78 9.68 -21.28
C GLU A 49 11.30 9.54 -20.90
N THR A 50 10.48 9.07 -21.85
CA THR A 50 9.04 8.84 -21.61
C THR A 50 8.80 7.82 -20.49
N LYS A 51 9.60 6.74 -20.43
CA LYS A 51 9.50 5.74 -19.36
C LYS A 51 9.89 6.30 -17.99
N VAL A 52 10.90 7.15 -17.93
CA VAL A 52 11.33 7.84 -16.70
C VAL A 52 10.26 8.82 -16.25
N ASP A 53 9.67 9.56 -17.17
CA ASP A 53 8.58 10.51 -16.87
C ASP A 53 7.32 9.79 -16.40
N GLN A 54 6.99 8.66 -17.00
CA GLN A 54 5.90 7.79 -16.52
C GLN A 54 6.19 7.21 -15.13
N ARG A 55 7.44 6.84 -14.83
CA ARG A 55 7.84 6.38 -13.49
C ARG A 55 7.76 7.51 -12.46
N ALA A 56 8.25 8.70 -12.80
CA ALA A 56 8.18 9.88 -11.96
C ALA A 56 6.72 10.31 -11.70
N ALA A 57 5.87 10.31 -12.73
CA ALA A 57 4.44 10.60 -12.62
C ALA A 57 3.67 9.52 -11.83
N ARG A 58 4.07 8.24 -11.95
CA ARG A 58 3.54 7.17 -11.09
C ARG A 58 3.99 7.34 -9.65
N ALA A 59 5.26 7.67 -9.41
CA ALA A 59 5.80 7.94 -8.08
C ALA A 59 5.16 9.17 -7.42
N SER A 60 4.86 10.23 -8.18
CA SER A 60 4.12 11.39 -7.68
C SER A 60 2.63 11.11 -7.43
N LYS A 61 2.07 10.07 -8.06
CA LYS A 61 0.74 9.52 -7.77
C LYS A 61 0.74 8.46 -6.66
N VAL A 62 1.91 8.03 -6.18
CA VAL A 62 2.01 7.34 -4.89
C VAL A 62 1.85 8.40 -3.82
N GLU A 63 0.61 8.83 -3.58
CA GLU A 63 0.27 9.34 -2.26
C GLU A 63 0.75 8.27 -1.28
N VAL A 64 1.67 8.64 -0.39
CA VAL A 64 1.98 7.83 0.78
C VAL A 64 0.71 7.84 1.60
N LEU A 65 -0.19 6.91 1.25
CA LEU A 65 -1.42 6.57 1.91
C LEU A 65 -1.00 6.18 3.32
N ARG A 66 -0.97 7.16 4.23
CA ARG A 66 -0.70 6.93 5.65
C ARG A 66 -1.96 6.36 6.27
N ASN A 67 -1.84 5.20 6.90
CA ASN A 67 -2.93 4.62 7.68
C ASN A 67 -3.38 5.63 8.75
N PRO A 68 -4.64 6.10 8.73
CA PRO A 68 -5.13 7.08 9.71
C PRO A 68 -5.33 6.52 11.12
N LEU A 69 -5.22 5.19 11.33
CA LEU A 69 -5.40 4.52 12.61
C LEU A 69 -4.10 4.01 13.29
N ASN A 70 -2.98 3.76 12.59
CA ASN A 70 -1.61 3.57 13.17
C ASN A 70 -0.53 3.27 12.07
N PRO A 71 0.78 3.51 12.30
CA PRO A 71 1.83 3.26 11.29
C PRO A 71 2.18 1.80 10.96
N LEU A 72 1.82 0.76 11.72
CA LEU A 72 2.28 -0.60 11.40
C LEU A 72 1.25 -1.72 11.67
N THR A 73 0.88 -2.36 10.56
CA THR A 73 0.63 -3.79 10.30
C THR A 73 -0.19 -4.65 11.26
N GLY A 74 -1.24 -5.25 10.68
CA GLY A 74 -1.43 -6.70 10.74
C GLY A 74 -2.63 -7.18 11.56
N TYR A 75 -3.69 -7.58 10.84
CA TYR A 75 -4.77 -8.49 11.25
C TYR A 75 -5.43 -8.27 12.61
N SER A 76 -6.66 -7.76 12.57
CA SER A 76 -7.63 -7.89 13.66
C SER A 76 -8.98 -8.26 13.05
N GLU A 77 -9.18 -9.55 12.79
CA GLU A 77 -10.50 -10.13 12.56
C GLU A 77 -11.25 -10.15 13.89
N SER A 78 -12.26 -9.30 14.06
CA SER A 78 -13.40 -9.56 14.97
C SER A 78 -14.42 -8.43 14.88
N ARG A 79 -15.46 -8.64 14.07
CA ARG A 79 -16.71 -7.85 14.12
C ARG A 79 -17.57 -8.39 15.25
N GLU A 80 -17.39 -7.87 16.45
CA GLU A 80 -18.38 -7.97 17.53
C GLU A 80 -18.65 -6.56 18.04
N VAL A 81 -19.87 -6.07 17.79
CA VAL A 81 -20.32 -4.73 18.23
C VAL A 81 -20.71 -4.84 19.70
N ILE A 82 -19.90 -4.26 20.58
CA ILE A 82 -20.10 -4.32 22.02
C ILE A 82 -21.31 -3.47 22.41
N ARG A 83 -21.47 -2.26 21.83
CA ARG A 83 -22.65 -1.36 21.95
C ARG A 83 -22.73 -0.39 20.75
N PRO A 84 -23.92 -0.07 20.21
CA PRO A 84 -24.07 1.00 19.23
C PRO A 84 -23.86 2.38 19.88
N ARG A 85 -22.89 3.17 19.38
CA ARG A 85 -22.65 4.57 19.78
C ARG A 85 -22.55 5.46 18.54
N ARG A 86 -23.17 6.65 18.59
CA ARG A 86 -23.20 7.60 17.45
C ARG A 86 -21.84 8.30 17.32
N GLY A 87 -21.22 8.26 16.14
CA GLY A 87 -19.96 8.96 15.87
C GLY A 87 -18.69 8.22 16.30
N TRP A 88 -18.80 7.01 16.85
CA TRP A 88 -17.66 6.20 17.31
C TRP A 88 -17.75 4.77 16.77
N HIS A 89 -16.59 4.18 16.47
CA HIS A 89 -16.44 2.80 16.08
C HIS A 89 -15.74 2.02 17.19
N GLN A 90 -16.33 0.90 17.60
CA GLN A 90 -15.79 0.06 18.68
C GLN A 90 -15.00 -1.11 18.12
N CYS A 91 -13.91 -1.44 18.78
CA CYS A 91 -13.02 -2.54 18.42
C CYS A 91 -12.42 -3.19 19.67
N TRP A 92 -11.85 -4.38 19.48
CA TRP A 92 -11.12 -5.09 20.52
C TRP A 92 -9.61 -4.90 20.32
N ALA A 93 -8.89 -4.87 21.43
CA ALA A 93 -7.43 -4.88 21.45
C ALA A 93 -6.93 -5.97 22.40
N ASN A 94 -5.90 -6.68 21.97
CA ASN A 94 -5.25 -7.64 22.85
C ASN A 94 -4.47 -6.89 23.94
N PRO A 95 -4.50 -7.35 25.20
CA PRO A 95 -3.73 -6.73 26.26
C PRO A 95 -2.22 -6.77 25.95
N GLY A 96 -1.50 -5.76 26.43
CA GLY A 96 -0.07 -5.59 26.16
C GLY A 96 0.17 -4.69 24.95
N ARG A 97 1.07 -5.12 24.04
CA ARG A 97 1.62 -4.25 22.99
C ARG A 97 0.55 -3.65 22.06
N ASP A 98 -0.43 -4.44 21.62
CA ASP A 98 -1.49 -3.97 20.71
C ASP A 98 -2.35 -2.87 21.37
N PHE A 99 -2.73 -3.09 22.62
CA PHE A 99 -3.43 -2.09 23.42
C PHE A 99 -2.60 -0.81 23.62
N ASP A 100 -1.34 -0.93 24.06
CA ASP A 100 -0.47 0.23 24.31
C ASP A 100 -0.25 1.06 23.04
N GLU A 101 -0.10 0.40 21.88
CA GLU A 101 0.08 1.07 20.59
C GLU A 101 -1.21 1.78 20.13
N LYS A 102 -2.38 1.19 20.33
CA LYS A 102 -3.67 1.83 20.02
C LYS A 102 -3.92 3.03 20.93
N MET A 103 -3.61 2.92 22.22
CA MET A 103 -3.78 4.00 23.20
C MET A 103 -2.87 5.21 22.99
N ARG A 104 -1.78 5.08 22.23
CA ARG A 104 -0.95 6.22 21.78
C ARG A 104 -1.61 7.03 20.66
N GLY A 105 -2.57 6.42 19.97
CA GLY A 105 -3.30 7.02 18.87
C GLY A 105 -4.62 7.67 19.31
N PRO A 106 -5.60 7.79 18.39
CA PRO A 106 -6.89 8.43 18.65
C PRO A 106 -7.90 7.51 19.37
N TYR A 107 -7.47 6.37 19.91
CA TYR A 107 -8.35 5.41 20.57
C TYR A 107 -8.60 5.80 22.03
N LYS A 108 -9.81 5.49 22.50
CA LYS A 108 -10.20 5.60 23.91
C LYS A 108 -10.62 4.24 24.46
N GLN A 109 -10.37 4.01 25.74
CA GLN A 109 -10.84 2.81 26.44
C GLN A 109 -12.34 2.91 26.70
N VAL A 110 -13.10 1.86 26.38
CA VAL A 110 -14.50 1.78 26.78
C VAL A 110 -14.56 1.40 28.25
N ARG A 111 -15.24 2.21 29.06
CA ARG A 111 -15.38 1.98 30.50
C ARG A 111 -16.85 1.81 30.86
N LEU A 112 -17.10 1.12 31.95
CA LEU A 112 -18.44 1.02 32.52
C LEU A 112 -18.76 2.38 33.16
N PRO A 113 -19.95 2.96 32.88
CA PRO A 113 -20.35 4.17 33.56
C PRO A 113 -20.63 3.88 35.03
N THR A 114 -20.24 4.81 35.90
CA THR A 114 -20.64 4.78 37.32
C THR A 114 -22.16 4.94 37.46
N GLU A 115 -22.74 4.50 38.57
CA GLU A 115 -24.19 4.69 38.85
C GLU A 115 -24.61 6.18 38.81
N ALA A 116 -23.70 7.09 39.13
CA ALA A 116 -23.92 8.54 39.01
C ALA A 116 -23.96 8.98 37.54
N GLN A 117 -23.04 8.47 36.71
CA GLN A 117 -23.00 8.75 35.27
C GLN A 117 -24.18 8.14 34.52
N LYS A 118 -24.66 6.95 34.91
CA LYS A 118 -25.88 6.36 34.34
C LYS A 118 -27.11 7.27 34.47
N LYS A 119 -27.11 8.19 35.45
CA LYS A 119 -28.19 9.15 35.72
C LYS A 119 -28.01 10.49 35.02
N SER A 120 -26.88 10.76 34.37
CA SER A 120 -26.64 11.96 33.56
C SER A 120 -26.40 11.59 32.09
N THR A 121 -26.70 12.51 31.18
CA THR A 121 -26.18 12.42 29.80
C THR A 121 -24.68 12.73 29.84
N TYR A 122 -23.83 11.75 29.56
CA TYR A 122 -22.37 11.92 29.45
C TYR A 122 -21.89 11.47 28.06
N GLU A 123 -20.74 12.00 27.63
CA GLU A 123 -20.12 11.63 26.37
C GLU A 123 -19.18 10.40 26.52
N PRO A 124 -19.01 9.60 25.46
CA PRO A 124 -18.07 8.47 25.46
C PRO A 124 -16.63 8.89 25.80
N GLY A 125 -16.00 8.18 26.74
CA GLY A 125 -14.65 8.46 27.24
C GLY A 125 -14.59 9.30 28.53
N ASP A 126 -15.69 9.89 28.99
CA ASP A 126 -15.78 10.53 30.33
C ASP A 126 -16.09 9.50 31.44
N GLU A 127 -16.36 8.26 31.04
CA GLU A 127 -16.64 7.13 31.91
C GLU A 127 -15.43 6.82 32.80
N SER A 128 -15.63 6.82 34.11
CA SER A 128 -14.54 6.59 35.08
C SER A 128 -14.56 5.20 35.73
N GLY A 129 -15.55 4.36 35.39
CA GLY A 129 -15.65 3.02 35.95
C GLY A 129 -14.67 2.03 35.34
N GLU A 130 -14.95 0.75 35.60
CA GLU A 130 -14.08 -0.35 35.21
C GLU A 130 -13.95 -0.46 33.69
N VAL A 131 -12.75 -0.78 33.22
CA VAL A 131 -12.50 -1.00 31.80
C VAL A 131 -13.28 -2.22 31.34
N PHE A 132 -13.95 -2.12 30.20
CA PHE A 132 -14.68 -3.25 29.64
C PHE A 132 -13.69 -4.25 29.02
N GLN A 133 -13.60 -5.43 29.63
CA GLN A 133 -12.62 -6.46 29.30
C GLN A 133 -13.31 -7.81 29.08
N ARG A 134 -12.75 -8.61 28.18
CA ARG A 134 -13.10 -10.01 27.99
C ARG A 134 -12.07 -10.87 28.71
N LEU A 135 -12.54 -11.83 29.50
CA LEU A 135 -11.68 -12.80 30.18
C LEU A 135 -11.74 -14.14 29.43
N ASN A 136 -10.62 -14.84 29.39
CA ASN A 136 -10.56 -16.22 28.91
C ASN A 136 -11.09 -17.21 29.97
N GLY A 137 -11.12 -18.50 29.63
CA GLY A 137 -11.57 -19.56 30.55
C GLY A 137 -10.72 -19.74 31.83
N GLU A 138 -9.54 -19.12 31.89
CA GLU A 138 -8.65 -19.11 33.06
C GLU A 138 -8.83 -17.83 33.92
N GLY A 139 -9.75 -16.93 33.55
CA GLY A 139 -9.96 -15.65 34.21
C GLY A 139 -8.93 -14.58 33.88
N LYS A 140 -8.06 -14.79 32.88
CA LYS A 140 -7.10 -13.79 32.40
C LYS A 140 -7.72 -12.91 31.32
N VAL A 141 -7.28 -11.66 31.25
CA VAL A 141 -7.72 -10.72 30.21
C VAL A 141 -7.30 -11.24 28.83
N GLU A 142 -8.28 -11.46 27.95
CA GLU A 142 -8.13 -11.88 26.56
C GLU A 142 -8.18 -10.67 25.63
N ALA A 143 -9.11 -9.73 25.87
CA ALA A 143 -9.28 -8.54 25.06
C ALA A 143 -9.80 -7.35 25.87
N ILE A 144 -9.43 -6.15 25.44
CA ILE A 144 -9.85 -4.87 26.04
C ILE A 144 -10.63 -4.08 24.99
N ALA A 145 -11.79 -3.56 25.38
CA ALA A 145 -12.63 -2.79 24.48
C ALA A 145 -12.11 -1.36 24.30
N LEU A 146 -11.96 -0.96 23.03
CA LEU A 146 -11.56 0.37 22.63
C LEU A 146 -12.57 0.98 21.66
N GLU A 147 -12.58 2.30 21.56
CA GLU A 147 -13.35 3.05 20.58
C GLU A 147 -12.49 4.08 19.85
N CYS A 148 -12.73 4.27 18.57
CA CYS A 148 -12.12 5.32 17.75
C CYS A 148 -13.21 6.17 17.07
N PRO A 149 -12.93 7.44 16.74
CA PRO A 149 -13.88 8.27 16.03
C PRO A 149 -14.29 7.67 14.68
N GLU A 150 -15.60 7.72 14.36
CA GLU A 150 -16.17 7.11 13.15
C GLU A 150 -15.52 7.64 11.86
N HIS A 151 -15.17 8.93 11.82
CA HIS A 151 -14.52 9.53 10.65
C HIS A 151 -13.13 8.94 10.38
N LEU A 152 -12.34 8.64 11.42
CA LEU A 152 -11.03 7.99 11.28
C LEU A 152 -11.19 6.54 10.85
N PHE A 153 -12.21 5.86 11.37
CA PHE A 153 -12.53 4.51 10.94
C PHE A 153 -12.95 4.45 9.46
N LYS A 154 -13.80 5.38 9.00
CA LYS A 154 -14.16 5.49 7.57
C LYS A 154 -12.96 5.76 6.69
N ALA A 155 -12.10 6.71 7.08
CA ALA A 155 -10.85 6.99 6.37
C ALA A 155 -9.94 5.75 6.30
N TYR A 156 -9.89 4.94 7.37
CA TYR A 156 -9.16 3.68 7.35
C TYR A 156 -9.76 2.64 6.39
N LEU A 157 -11.08 2.51 6.32
CA LEU A 157 -11.73 1.61 5.38
C LEU A 157 -11.46 2.01 3.93
N GLU A 158 -11.50 3.30 3.63
CA GLU A 158 -11.15 3.84 2.31
C GLU A 158 -9.68 3.59 1.98
N TRP A 159 -8.79 3.81 2.95
CA TRP A 159 -7.37 3.48 2.84
C TRP A 159 -7.15 1.98 2.57
N MET A 160 -7.78 1.10 3.34
CA MET A 160 -7.70 -0.36 3.14
C MET A 160 -8.21 -0.77 1.76
N SER A 161 -9.32 -0.18 1.32
CA SER A 161 -9.91 -0.43 0.00
C SER A 161 -8.93 -0.05 -1.11
N SER A 162 -8.31 1.13 -1.03
CA SER A 162 -7.30 1.57 -2.01
C SER A 162 -6.05 0.68 -2.01
N GLN A 163 -5.59 0.25 -0.84
CA GLN A 163 -4.47 -0.69 -0.71
C GLN A 163 -4.80 -2.08 -1.27
N SER A 164 -6.04 -2.55 -1.12
CA SER A 164 -6.45 -3.87 -1.62
C SER A 164 -6.37 -3.97 -3.14
N GLY A 165 -6.72 -2.90 -3.87
CA GLY A 165 -6.58 -2.84 -5.33
C GLY A 165 -5.11 -2.88 -5.78
N VAL A 166 -4.25 -2.11 -5.12
CA VAL A 166 -2.80 -2.11 -5.39
C VAL A 166 -2.19 -3.48 -5.09
N ARG A 167 -2.52 -4.07 -3.94
CA ARG A 167 -2.06 -5.42 -3.57
C ARG A 167 -2.56 -6.48 -4.55
N LYS A 168 -3.83 -6.45 -4.96
CA LYS A 168 -4.38 -7.37 -5.98
C LYS A 168 -3.61 -7.23 -7.30
N ALA A 169 -3.30 -6.01 -7.73
CA ALA A 169 -2.54 -5.76 -8.96
C ALA A 169 -1.09 -6.26 -8.86
N THR A 170 -0.40 -6.02 -7.74
CA THR A 170 0.96 -6.52 -7.51
C THR A 170 0.99 -8.04 -7.47
N VAL A 171 0.12 -8.68 -6.69
CA VAL A 171 0.03 -10.14 -6.61
C VAL A 171 -0.30 -10.75 -7.97
N LYS A 172 -1.21 -10.13 -8.74
CA LYS A 172 -1.49 -10.54 -10.13
C LYS A 172 -0.20 -10.47 -10.95
N THR A 173 0.51 -9.33 -10.93
CA THR A 173 1.75 -9.14 -11.70
C THR A 173 2.84 -10.15 -11.34
N ASP A 174 3.05 -10.40 -10.04
CA ASP A 174 4.03 -11.36 -9.54
C ASP A 174 3.67 -12.79 -9.98
N PHE A 175 2.39 -13.14 -9.92
CA PHE A 175 1.87 -14.42 -10.41
C PHE A 175 2.14 -14.60 -11.91
N PHE A 176 1.81 -13.61 -12.76
CA PHE A 176 2.07 -13.67 -14.20
C PHE A 176 3.58 -13.76 -14.51
N THR A 177 4.40 -13.01 -13.79
CA THR A 177 5.87 -13.04 -13.96
C THR A 177 6.43 -14.41 -13.59
N ALA A 178 6.00 -15.00 -12.47
CA ALA A 178 6.41 -16.34 -12.05
C ALA A 178 5.97 -17.40 -13.08
N MET A 179 4.73 -17.29 -13.58
CA MET A 179 4.18 -18.18 -14.60
C MET A 179 4.95 -18.06 -15.93
N GLU A 180 5.28 -16.85 -16.39
CA GLU A 180 6.11 -16.66 -17.59
C GLU A 180 7.50 -17.30 -17.44
N ASN A 181 8.12 -17.16 -16.27
CA ASN A 181 9.42 -17.79 -16.00
C ASN A 181 9.34 -19.32 -16.09
N ILE A 182 8.30 -19.93 -15.50
CA ILE A 182 8.05 -21.37 -15.61
C ILE A 182 7.80 -21.77 -17.08
N ASN A 183 7.00 -20.98 -17.81
CA ASN A 183 6.67 -21.25 -19.21
C ASN A 183 7.85 -21.13 -20.19
N ARG A 184 8.94 -20.47 -19.79
CA ARG A 184 10.18 -20.45 -20.57
C ARG A 184 10.93 -21.79 -20.51
N GLU A 185 10.78 -22.52 -19.41
CA GLU A 185 11.44 -23.81 -19.20
C GLU A 185 10.61 -25.00 -19.73
N LEU A 186 9.31 -24.78 -19.95
CA LEU A 186 8.40 -25.82 -20.43
C LEU A 186 8.27 -25.86 -21.97
N PRO A 187 8.09 -27.06 -22.55
CA PRO A 187 7.66 -27.22 -23.93
C PRO A 187 6.35 -26.47 -24.20
N ARG A 188 6.16 -26.01 -25.44
CA ARG A 188 5.05 -25.13 -25.83
C ARG A 188 3.67 -25.69 -25.45
N ASP A 189 3.54 -27.01 -25.49
CA ASP A 189 2.29 -27.74 -25.31
C ASP A 189 1.95 -27.99 -23.83
N SER A 190 2.89 -27.72 -22.92
CA SER A 190 2.76 -27.91 -21.48
C SER A 190 2.75 -26.59 -20.70
N ARG A 191 2.66 -25.46 -21.41
CA ARG A 191 2.66 -24.13 -20.78
C ARG A 191 1.40 -23.91 -19.96
N ILE A 192 1.60 -23.35 -18.77
CA ILE A 192 0.55 -22.96 -17.84
C ILE A 192 -0.14 -21.72 -18.41
N LYS A 193 -1.47 -21.79 -18.52
CA LYS A 193 -2.33 -20.66 -18.88
C LYS A 193 -3.15 -20.23 -17.66
N PRO A 194 -3.23 -18.92 -17.37
CA PRO A 194 -4.11 -18.42 -16.33
C PRO A 194 -5.56 -18.47 -16.82
N ILE A 195 -6.45 -18.90 -15.93
CA ILE A 195 -7.89 -18.80 -16.12
C ILE A 195 -8.32 -17.52 -15.40
N ASP A 196 -9.02 -16.62 -16.08
CA ASP A 196 -9.48 -15.37 -15.46
C ASP A 196 -10.67 -15.63 -14.51
N ASP A 197 -11.04 -14.63 -13.72
CA ASP A 197 -12.13 -14.70 -12.73
C ASP A 197 -13.50 -15.07 -13.37
N THR A 198 -13.64 -15.01 -14.71
CA THR A 198 -14.83 -15.44 -15.49
C THR A 198 -14.81 -16.89 -15.94
N GLY A 199 -13.70 -17.61 -15.74
CA GLY A 199 -13.52 -18.99 -16.20
C GLY A 199 -12.97 -19.12 -17.62
N ASP A 200 -12.68 -17.99 -18.29
CA ASP A 200 -12.14 -18.00 -19.65
C ASP A 200 -10.61 -18.10 -19.64
N LEU A 201 -10.08 -18.90 -20.58
CA LEU A 201 -8.65 -18.98 -20.84
C LEU A 201 -8.20 -17.68 -21.52
N GLN A 202 -7.21 -17.00 -20.96
CA GLN A 202 -6.53 -15.92 -21.68
C GLN A 202 -5.53 -16.53 -22.67
N ASP A 203 -5.64 -16.12 -23.94
CA ASP A 203 -4.78 -16.56 -25.04
C ASP A 203 -3.40 -15.90 -25.07
#